data_AF-E8UXP3-F1
#
_entry.id   AF-E8UXP3-F1
#
_cell.length_a   1.000
_cell.length_b   1.000
_cell.length_c   1.000
_cell.angle_alpha   90.00
_cell.angle_beta   90.00
_cell.angle_gamma   90.00
#
_symmetry.space_group_name_H-M   'P 1'
#
loop_
_entity.id
_entity.type
_entity.pdbx_description
1 polymer ?
#
loop_
_entity_poly.entity_id
_entity_poly.type
_entity_poly.pdbx_seq_one_letter_code
_entity_poly.pdbx_strand_id
1 'polypeptide(L)'
;MSTQTMTMTGVVAGRAQRDRAESFREHNREVFESQRRARRGPTPEVFFTKHLDNSRIVKADDPERRREMRSFAAVAGVLFLFVMVYVWQHFVSIEMGYTIEAKKLQVEHVREDNRQMRLSEAQLSDPDRIDRIAKQLGLDMPQPGQVVRQNGLDPNAPVMAQAGVPASLLTQ
;
A
#
# COMPACT_ATOMS: atom_id res chain seq x y z
N MET A 1 28.18 10.55 4.84
CA MET A 1 28.54 11.10 6.15
C MET A 1 27.50 12.14 6.55
N SER A 2 26.37 11.74 7.14
CA SER A 2 25.35 12.69 7.61
C SER A 2 24.52 12.02 8.70
N THR A 3 25.17 11.77 9.84
CA THR A 3 24.53 11.13 11.00
C THR A 3 25.02 11.80 12.28
N GLN A 4 24.81 13.11 12.44
CA GLN A 4 25.15 13.78 13.71
C GLN A 4 24.44 15.13 13.93
N THR A 5 23.14 15.23 13.71
CA THR A 5 22.42 16.48 14.06
C THR A 5 21.13 16.29 14.86
N MET A 6 20.61 15.05 14.97
CA MET A 6 19.30 14.81 15.60
C MET A 6 19.36 14.16 16.99
N THR A 7 20.54 14.07 17.60
CA THR A 7 20.73 13.58 18.98
C THR A 7 21.13 14.68 19.97
N MET A 8 21.50 15.88 19.52
CA MET A 8 21.91 16.94 20.45
C MET A 8 20.73 17.65 21.12
N THR A 9 19.63 17.92 20.42
CA THR A 9 18.56 18.77 20.95
C THR A 9 17.81 18.16 22.14
N GLY A 10 17.52 16.85 22.12
CA GLY A 10 16.87 16.16 23.24
C GLY A 10 17.79 15.97 24.46
N VAL A 11 19.10 15.87 24.24
CA VAL A 11 20.10 15.75 25.32
C VAL A 11 20.37 17.12 25.97
N VAL A 12 20.23 18.22 25.23
CA VAL A 12 20.39 19.59 25.73
C VAL A 12 19.25 19.99 26.67
N ALA A 13 18.00 19.66 26.36
CA ALA A 13 16.86 19.91 27.25
C ALA A 13 16.99 19.12 28.58
N GLY A 14 17.39 17.84 28.49
CA GLY A 14 17.68 17.02 29.66
C GLY A 14 18.87 17.50 30.50
N ARG A 15 19.88 18.14 29.88
CA ARG A 15 20.99 18.78 30.59
C ARG A 15 20.58 20.05 31.31
N ALA A 16 19.88 20.96 30.63
CA ALA A 16 19.41 22.21 31.24
C ALA A 16 18.52 21.97 32.48
N GLN A 17 17.69 20.92 32.45
CA GLN A 17 16.87 20.53 33.60
C GLN A 17 17.70 19.92 34.75
N ARG A 18 18.77 19.18 34.44
CA ARG A 18 19.73 18.70 35.45
C ARG A 18 20.49 19.86 36.07
N ASP A 19 20.97 20.80 35.26
CA ASP A 19 21.73 21.97 35.72
C ASP A 19 20.88 22.85 36.66
N ARG A 20 19.59 23.04 36.34
CA ARG A 20 18.67 23.77 37.22
C ARG A 20 18.42 23.03 38.54
N ALA A 21 18.21 21.71 38.49
CA ALA A 21 18.05 20.89 39.68
C ALA A 21 19.32 20.88 40.54
N GLU A 22 20.50 20.89 39.91
CA GLU A 22 21.80 20.97 40.57
C GLU A 22 22.00 22.33 41.23
N SER A 23 21.67 23.44 40.56
CA SER A 23 21.74 24.78 41.14
C SER A 23 20.87 24.95 42.40
N PHE A 24 19.67 24.35 42.42
CA PHE A 24 18.82 24.36 43.60
C PHE A 24 19.40 23.52 44.74
N ARG A 25 20.11 22.43 44.43
CA ARG A 25 20.78 21.59 45.43
C ARG A 25 21.97 22.31 46.04
N GLU A 26 22.73 23.04 45.22
CA GLU A 26 23.84 23.88 45.68
C GLU A 26 23.36 25.00 46.58
N HIS A 27 22.33 25.75 46.17
CA HIS A 27 21.74 26.80 46.99
C HIS A 27 21.22 26.26 48.33
N ASN A 28 20.49 25.14 48.33
CA ASN A 28 20.03 24.51 49.56
C ASN A 28 21.19 24.05 50.46
N ARG A 29 22.30 23.59 49.87
CA ARG A 29 23.51 23.21 50.61
C ARG A 29 24.16 24.43 51.24
N GLU A 30 24.29 25.53 50.53
CA GLU A 30 24.82 26.80 51.06
C GLU A 30 23.96 27.33 52.21
N VAL A 31 22.64 27.31 52.03
CA VAL A 31 21.68 27.69 53.08
C VAL A 31 21.85 26.79 54.30
N PHE A 32 21.98 25.48 54.13
CA PHE A 32 22.23 24.54 55.23
C PHE A 32 23.56 24.81 55.94
N GLU A 33 24.63 25.10 55.20
CA GLU A 33 25.94 25.44 55.77
C GLU A 33 25.90 26.76 56.55
N SER A 34 25.18 27.77 56.06
CA SER A 34 24.96 29.03 56.79
C SER A 34 24.19 28.84 58.10
N GLN A 35 23.16 27.98 58.08
CA GLN A 35 22.39 27.62 59.29
C GLN A 35 23.24 26.83 60.29
N ARG A 36 24.10 25.93 59.81
CA ARG A 36 25.04 25.19 60.67
C ARG A 36 26.04 26.12 61.36
N ARG A 37 26.54 27.14 60.65
CA ARG A 37 27.44 28.15 61.24
C ARG A 37 26.73 29.00 62.31
N ALA A 38 25.43 29.25 62.14
CA ALA A 38 24.60 29.94 63.12
C ALA A 38 24.21 29.07 64.34
N ARG A 39 24.28 27.74 64.23
CA ARG A 39 24.05 26.79 65.33
C ARG A 39 25.32 26.60 66.18
N ARG A 40 25.60 27.55 67.09
CA ARG A 40 26.59 27.36 68.17
C ARG A 40 25.86 27.05 69.48
N GLY A 41 25.80 25.78 69.86
CA GLY A 41 25.28 25.30 71.14
C GLY A 41 24.47 23.99 71.04
N PRO A 42 24.21 23.29 72.16
CA PRO A 42 23.34 22.12 72.19
C PRO A 42 21.93 22.58 71.81
N THR A 43 21.43 22.14 70.65
CA THR A 43 20.10 22.49 70.17
C THR A 43 19.07 21.98 71.18
N PRO A 44 18.22 22.84 71.78
CA PRO A 44 17.07 22.34 72.51
C PRO A 44 16.18 21.61 71.49
N GLU A 45 15.97 20.31 71.68
CA GLU A 45 15.06 19.50 70.86
C GLU A 45 13.62 19.90 71.18
N VAL A 46 13.24 21.10 70.73
CA VAL A 46 11.85 21.50 70.71
C VAL A 46 11.23 20.79 69.50
N PHE A 47 10.59 19.65 69.76
CA PHE A 47 9.77 18.94 68.78
C PHE A 47 8.55 19.80 68.45
N PHE A 48 8.73 20.80 67.59
CA PHE A 48 7.61 21.42 66.93
C PHE A 48 7.02 20.39 65.97
N THR A 49 5.85 19.83 66.32
CA THR A 49 5.02 19.05 65.42
C THR A 49 4.45 19.98 64.35
N LYS A 50 5.33 20.47 63.46
CA LYS A 50 4.94 21.28 62.31
C LYS A 50 4.19 20.36 61.36
N HIS A 51 2.85 20.43 61.38
CA HIS A 51 2.02 19.77 60.38
C HIS A 51 2.25 20.48 59.04
N LEU A 52 3.14 19.93 58.23
CA LEU A 52 3.38 20.38 56.86
C LEU A 52 2.20 19.91 56.01
N ASP A 53 1.19 20.76 55.87
CA ASP A 53 0.08 20.51 54.97
C ASP A 53 0.48 20.82 53.52
N ASN A 54 0.82 19.77 52.78
CA ASN A 54 1.17 19.85 51.36
C ASN A 54 -0.06 19.81 50.44
N SER A 55 -1.29 19.85 50.99
CA SER A 55 -2.54 19.80 50.20
C SER A 55 -2.66 20.90 49.14
N ARG A 56 -1.97 22.03 49.34
CA ARG A 56 -1.99 23.19 48.45
C ARG A 56 -0.79 23.29 47.49
N ILE A 57 0.18 22.38 47.59
CA ILE A 57 1.33 22.39 46.66
C ILE A 57 0.87 21.81 45.32
N VAL A 58 0.27 22.66 44.50
CA VAL A 58 0.03 22.37 43.09
C VAL A 58 1.37 22.46 42.40
N LYS A 59 1.86 21.33 41.89
CA LYS A 59 3.07 21.28 41.06
C LYS A 59 2.89 22.25 39.90
N ALA A 60 3.65 23.34 39.89
CA ALA A 60 3.58 24.33 38.84
C ALA A 60 3.77 23.62 37.49
N ASP A 61 2.79 23.78 36.61
CA ASP A 61 2.82 23.18 35.29
C ASP A 61 3.86 23.90 34.45
N ASP A 62 4.99 23.25 34.20
CA ASP A 62 6.04 23.79 33.34
C ASP A 62 5.57 23.71 31.87
N PRO A 63 5.25 24.83 31.20
CA PRO A 63 4.64 24.81 29.87
C PRO A 63 5.60 24.26 28.80
N GLU A 64 6.91 24.35 29.04
CA GLU A 64 7.96 23.83 28.16
C GLU A 64 7.92 22.30 28.10
N ARG A 65 7.81 21.61 29.24
CA ARG A 65 7.66 20.14 29.31
C ARG A 65 6.45 19.63 28.53
N ARG A 66 5.35 20.39 28.53
CA ARG A 66 4.14 20.03 27.77
C ARG A 66 4.35 20.14 26.27
N ARG A 67 5.18 21.07 25.79
CA ARG A 67 5.53 21.20 24.36
C ARG A 67 6.44 20.06 23.91
N GLU A 68 7.44 19.71 24.70
CA GLU A 68 8.36 18.58 24.40
C GLU A 68 7.64 17.23 24.35
N MET A 69 6.73 16.97 25.31
CA MET A 69 5.89 15.75 25.28
C MET A 69 5.00 15.70 24.04
N ARG A 70 4.43 16.83 23.60
CA ARG A 70 3.62 16.90 22.38
C ARG A 70 4.45 16.66 21.12
N SER A 71 5.65 17.23 21.03
CA SER A 71 6.53 16.98 19.87
C SER A 71 7.00 15.53 19.84
N PHE A 72 7.34 14.93 20.99
CA PHE A 72 7.69 13.51 21.07
C PHE A 72 6.52 12.61 20.65
N ALA A 73 5.31 12.89 21.15
CA ALA A 73 4.10 12.18 20.76
C ALA A 73 3.78 12.34 19.27
N ALA A 74 3.99 13.52 18.69
CA ALA A 74 3.80 13.76 17.27
C ALA A 74 4.77 12.92 16.42
N VAL A 75 6.06 12.91 16.78
CA VAL A 75 7.08 12.10 16.09
C VAL A 75 6.74 10.61 16.20
N ALA A 76 6.37 10.13 17.39
CA ALA A 76 5.96 8.74 17.59
C ALA A 76 4.70 8.38 16.78
N GLY A 77 3.72 9.29 16.72
CA GLY A 77 2.50 9.13 15.93
C GLY A 77 2.79 9.03 14.43
N VAL A 78 3.68 9.89 13.90
CA VAL A 78 4.11 9.82 12.49
C VAL A 78 4.81 8.49 12.19
N LEU A 79 5.73 8.05 13.05
CA LEU A 79 6.41 6.77 12.88
C LEU A 79 5.41 5.59 12.88
N PHE A 80 4.46 5.61 13.81
CA PHE A 80 3.41 4.60 13.89
C PHE A 80 2.56 4.56 12.62
N LEU A 81 2.19 5.73 12.08
CA LEU A 81 1.40 5.84 10.86
C LEU A 81 2.17 5.29 9.65
N PHE A 82 3.48 5.55 9.55
CA PHE A 82 4.34 4.95 8.52
C PHE A 82 4.35 3.41 8.60
N VAL A 83 4.48 2.83 9.80
CA VAL A 83 4.45 1.37 9.98
C VAL A 83 3.08 0.81 9.60
N MET A 84 1.99 1.48 9.98
CA MET A 84 0.64 1.07 9.61
C MET A 84 0.42 1.07 8.10
N VAL A 85 0.85 2.13 7.39
CA VAL A 85 0.76 2.19 5.92
C VAL A 85 1.61 1.11 5.27
N TYR A 86 2.81 0.84 5.80
CA TYR A 86 3.67 -0.23 5.29
C TYR A 86 3.01 -1.61 5.43
N VAL A 87 2.47 -1.92 6.62
CA VAL A 87 1.77 -3.19 6.85
C VAL A 87 0.53 -3.27 5.96
N TRP A 88 -0.25 -2.19 5.87
CA TRP A 88 -1.40 -2.12 4.97
C TRP A 88 -1.01 -2.39 3.52
N GLN A 89 0.05 -1.75 3.02
CA GLN A 89 0.57 -1.96 1.67
C GLN A 89 1.04 -3.41 1.47
N HIS A 90 1.71 -3.99 2.46
CA HIS A 90 2.16 -5.37 2.44
C HIS A 90 0.96 -6.34 2.35
N PHE A 91 -0.10 -6.10 3.12
CA PHE A 91 -1.35 -6.87 3.06
C PHE A 91 -2.04 -6.74 1.69
N VAL A 92 -2.17 -5.51 1.17
CA VAL A 92 -2.74 -5.28 -0.17
C VAL A 92 -1.90 -5.98 -1.25
N SER A 93 -0.58 -5.98 -1.13
CA SER A 93 0.29 -6.68 -2.08
C SER A 93 0.15 -8.20 -1.99
N ILE A 94 -0.09 -8.77 -0.79
CA ILE A 94 -0.35 -10.21 -0.63
C ILE A 94 -1.70 -10.57 -1.28
N GLU A 95 -2.75 -9.80 -1.03
CA GLU A 95 -4.08 -10.05 -1.59
C GLU A 95 -4.11 -9.85 -3.12
N MET A 96 -3.43 -8.81 -3.62
CA MET A 96 -3.27 -8.58 -5.06
C MET A 96 -2.42 -9.65 -5.75
N GLY A 97 -1.43 -10.23 -5.06
CA GLY A 97 -0.63 -11.34 -5.57
C GLY A 97 -1.48 -12.54 -5.99
N TYR A 98 -2.49 -12.89 -5.18
CA TYR A 98 -3.42 -13.99 -5.50
C TYR A 98 -4.40 -13.62 -6.61
N THR A 99 -4.88 -12.38 -6.67
CA THR A 99 -5.77 -11.96 -7.77
C THR A 99 -5.07 -12.00 -9.13
N ILE A 100 -3.75 -11.78 -9.17
CA ILE A 100 -2.95 -11.88 -10.39
C ILE A 100 -2.81 -13.34 -10.82
N GLU A 101 -2.62 -14.25 -9.87
CA GLU A 101 -2.54 -15.69 -10.17
C GLU A 101 -3.88 -16.24 -10.65
N ALA A 102 -4.98 -15.85 -10.01
CA ALA A 102 -6.34 -16.19 -10.44
C ALA A 102 -6.66 -15.63 -11.84
N LYS A 103 -6.25 -14.39 -12.15
CA LYS A 103 -6.43 -13.81 -13.49
C LYS A 103 -5.54 -14.47 -14.54
N LYS A 104 -4.34 -14.94 -14.19
CA LYS A 104 -3.48 -15.72 -15.11
C LYS A 104 -4.12 -17.07 -15.46
N LEU A 105 -4.69 -17.77 -14.48
CA LEU A 105 -5.39 -19.02 -14.73
C LEU A 105 -6.58 -18.84 -15.69
N GLN A 106 -7.33 -17.74 -15.56
CA GLN A 106 -8.45 -17.45 -16.47
C GLN A 106 -7.97 -17.19 -17.91
N VAL A 107 -6.87 -16.47 -18.10
CA VAL A 107 -6.31 -16.22 -19.44
C VAL A 107 -5.82 -17.52 -20.08
N GLU A 108 -5.16 -18.39 -19.31
CA GLU A 108 -4.70 -19.68 -19.82
C GLU A 108 -5.88 -20.59 -20.17
N HIS A 109 -6.94 -20.63 -19.36
CA HIS A 109 -8.17 -21.37 -19.67
C HIS A 109 -8.81 -20.90 -20.98
N VAL A 110 -9.00 -19.59 -21.13
CA VAL A 110 -9.58 -19.01 -22.36
C VAL A 110 -8.70 -19.25 -23.58
N ARG A 111 -7.37 -19.26 -23.42
CA ARG A 111 -6.44 -19.60 -24.51
C ARG A 111 -6.58 -21.05 -24.95
N GLU A 112 -6.67 -21.97 -24.00
CA GLU A 112 -6.82 -23.39 -24.29
C GLU A 112 -8.17 -23.66 -24.98
N ASP A 113 -9.25 -23.03 -24.50
CA ASP A 113 -10.57 -23.11 -25.14
C ASP A 113 -10.52 -22.59 -26.58
N ASN A 114 -9.88 -21.43 -26.81
CA ASN A 114 -9.76 -20.86 -28.15
C ASN A 114 -8.95 -21.78 -29.08
N ARG A 115 -7.90 -22.41 -28.56
CA ARG A 115 -7.10 -23.38 -29.30
C ARG A 115 -7.94 -24.61 -29.69
N GLN A 116 -8.74 -25.14 -28.76
CA GLN A 116 -9.64 -26.25 -29.05
C GLN A 116 -10.69 -25.87 -30.10
N MET A 117 -11.30 -24.69 -30.00
CA MET A 117 -12.26 -24.20 -30.99
C MET A 117 -11.64 -24.08 -32.38
N ARG A 118 -10.42 -23.54 -32.49
CA ARG A 118 -9.69 -23.45 -33.77
C ARG A 118 -9.34 -24.82 -34.35
N LEU A 119 -8.99 -25.78 -33.50
CA LEU A 119 -8.75 -27.16 -33.93
C LEU A 119 -10.03 -27.81 -34.44
N SER A 120 -11.16 -27.60 -33.75
CA SER A 120 -12.47 -28.08 -34.20
C SER A 120 -12.87 -27.42 -35.51
N GLU A 121 -12.69 -26.11 -35.67
CA GLU A 121 -12.98 -25.39 -36.91
C GLU A 121 -12.15 -25.92 -38.07
N ALA A 122 -10.84 -26.14 -37.87
CA ALA A 122 -9.97 -26.74 -38.88
C ALA A 122 -10.40 -28.16 -39.25
N GLN A 123 -10.84 -28.96 -38.26
CA GLN A 123 -11.33 -30.32 -38.50
C GLN A 123 -12.70 -30.34 -39.21
N LEU A 124 -13.58 -29.39 -38.92
CA LEU A 124 -14.87 -29.25 -39.60
C LEU A 124 -14.72 -28.69 -41.01
N SER A 125 -13.76 -27.79 -41.21
CA SER A 125 -13.46 -27.17 -42.50
C SER A 125 -12.57 -28.02 -43.41
N ASP A 126 -12.15 -29.20 -42.95
CA ASP A 126 -11.34 -30.13 -43.72
C ASP A 126 -12.06 -30.52 -45.02
N PRO A 127 -11.56 -30.10 -46.20
CA PRO A 127 -12.21 -30.31 -47.49
C PRO A 127 -12.40 -31.80 -47.81
N ASP A 128 -11.50 -32.67 -47.37
CA ASP A 128 -11.62 -34.12 -47.58
C ASP A 128 -12.80 -34.71 -46.79
N ARG A 129 -13.08 -34.16 -45.59
CA ARG A 129 -14.23 -34.56 -44.79
C ARG A 129 -15.53 -34.06 -45.41
N ILE A 130 -15.54 -32.83 -45.92
CA ILE A 130 -16.68 -32.24 -46.62
C ILE A 130 -16.98 -33.04 -47.90
N ASP A 131 -15.97 -33.40 -48.70
CA ASP A 131 -16.14 -34.16 -49.94
C ASP A 131 -16.68 -35.58 -49.67
N ARG A 132 -16.19 -36.25 -48.61
CA ARG A 132 -16.75 -37.55 -48.17
C ARG A 132 -18.23 -37.45 -47.78
N ILE A 133 -18.61 -36.42 -47.02
CA ILE A 133 -20.02 -36.21 -46.60
C ILE A 133 -20.88 -35.82 -47.82
N ALA A 134 -20.37 -34.99 -48.73
CA ALA A 134 -21.06 -34.62 -49.96
C ALA A 134 -21.39 -35.86 -50.80
N LYS A 135 -20.41 -36.75 -51.01
CA LYS A 135 -20.60 -38.02 -51.72
C LYS A 135 -21.62 -38.95 -51.03
N GLN A 136 -21.62 -39.02 -49.71
CA GLN A 136 -22.64 -39.78 -48.95
C GLN A 136 -24.05 -39.20 -49.12
N LEU A 137 -24.18 -37.88 -49.28
CA LEU A 137 -25.44 -37.19 -49.55
C LEU A 137 -25.84 -37.22 -51.04
N GLY A 138 -25.06 -37.88 -51.89
CA GLY A 138 -25.29 -37.93 -53.34
C GLY A 138 -24.99 -36.61 -54.06
N LEU A 139 -24.28 -35.69 -53.41
CA LEU A 139 -23.80 -34.44 -53.99
C LEU A 139 -22.44 -34.74 -54.64
N ASP A 140 -22.40 -34.67 -55.97
CA ASP A 140 -21.18 -34.87 -56.76
C ASP A 140 -20.83 -33.58 -57.54
N MET A 141 -19.62 -33.52 -58.09
CA MET A 141 -19.18 -32.38 -58.88
C MET A 141 -20.19 -32.08 -60.01
N PRO A 142 -20.69 -30.84 -60.12
CA PRO A 142 -21.67 -30.48 -61.14
C PRO A 142 -21.06 -30.64 -62.54
N GLN A 143 -21.80 -31.25 -63.46
CA GLN A 143 -21.35 -31.38 -64.84
C GLN A 143 -21.28 -30.00 -65.52
N PRO A 144 -20.38 -29.79 -66.50
CA PRO A 144 -20.28 -28.52 -67.22
C PRO A 144 -21.64 -28.13 -67.83
N GLY A 145 -22.26 -27.05 -67.33
CA GLY A 145 -23.58 -26.57 -67.78
C GLY A 145 -24.76 -26.82 -66.83
N GLN A 146 -24.58 -27.55 -65.73
CA GLN A 146 -25.65 -27.90 -64.77
C GLN A 146 -25.98 -26.80 -63.74
N VAL A 147 -25.16 -25.75 -63.66
CA VAL A 147 -25.34 -24.66 -62.68
C VAL A 147 -26.14 -23.51 -63.29
N VAL A 148 -27.44 -23.44 -62.98
CA VAL A 148 -28.31 -22.33 -63.40
C VAL A 148 -28.27 -21.23 -62.34
N ARG A 149 -27.55 -20.13 -62.62
CA ARG A 149 -27.60 -18.92 -61.77
C ARG A 149 -28.91 -18.19 -61.99
N GLN A 150 -29.70 -18.01 -60.94
CA GLN A 150 -31.06 -17.45 -61.01
C GLN A 150 -31.12 -15.94 -61.33
N ASN A 151 -29.98 -15.23 -61.30
CA ASN A 151 -29.86 -13.84 -61.72
C ASN A 151 -28.89 -13.75 -62.92
N GLY A 152 -29.47 -13.47 -64.09
CA GLY A 152 -28.77 -13.35 -65.36
C GLY A 152 -27.79 -12.19 -65.40
N LEU A 153 -26.50 -12.51 -65.33
CA LEU A 153 -25.47 -11.67 -65.93
C LEU A 153 -24.45 -12.57 -66.59
N ASP A 154 -24.02 -12.14 -67.76
CA ASP A 154 -23.34 -12.92 -68.77
C ASP A 154 -22.18 -13.76 -68.22
N PRO A 155 -21.98 -14.99 -68.72
CA PRO A 155 -20.90 -15.88 -68.29
C PRO A 155 -19.49 -15.33 -68.52
N ASN A 156 -19.33 -14.15 -69.15
CA ASN A 156 -18.05 -13.55 -69.51
C ASN A 156 -17.85 -12.11 -68.98
N ALA A 157 -18.67 -11.65 -68.03
CA ALA A 157 -18.50 -10.33 -67.43
C ALA A 157 -17.41 -10.35 -66.32
N PRO A 158 -16.39 -9.48 -66.38
CA PRO A 158 -15.36 -9.42 -65.33
C PRO A 158 -15.96 -8.89 -64.02
N VAL A 159 -15.99 -9.75 -63.00
CA VAL A 159 -16.46 -9.42 -61.65
C VAL A 159 -15.30 -8.79 -60.87
N MET A 160 -15.42 -7.50 -60.56
CA MET A 160 -14.50 -6.80 -59.66
C MET A 160 -14.76 -7.26 -58.22
N ALA A 161 -13.79 -7.95 -57.62
CA ALA A 161 -13.85 -8.33 -56.21
C ALA A 161 -13.71 -7.08 -55.33
N GLN A 162 -14.81 -6.64 -54.73
CA GLN A 162 -14.79 -5.54 -53.77
C GLN A 162 -14.61 -6.12 -52.36
N ALA A 163 -13.42 -5.94 -51.79
CA ALA A 163 -13.12 -6.32 -50.42
C ALA A 163 -13.80 -5.34 -49.46
N GLY A 164 -15.02 -5.65 -49.05
CA GLY A 164 -15.66 -4.98 -47.92
C GLY A 164 -14.98 -5.42 -46.63
N VAL A 165 -14.09 -4.60 -46.09
CA VAL A 165 -13.56 -4.78 -44.73
C VAL A 165 -14.74 -4.62 -43.76
N PRO A 166 -15.10 -5.64 -42.97
CA PRO A 166 -16.17 -5.48 -41.98
C PRO A 166 -15.70 -4.47 -40.93
N ALA A 167 -16.46 -3.38 -40.78
CA ALA A 167 -16.20 -2.27 -39.85
C ALA A 167 -16.35 -2.64 -38.36
N SER A 168 -16.32 -3.94 -38.02
CA SER A 168 -16.55 -4.44 -36.66
C SER A 168 -15.30 -4.46 -35.77
N LEU A 169 -14.19 -3.84 -36.18
CA LEU A 169 -12.95 -3.76 -35.37
C LEU A 169 -12.65 -2.36 -34.81
N LEU A 170 -13.62 -1.44 -34.82
CA LEU A 170 -13.42 -0.05 -34.36
C LEU A 170 -14.42 0.43 -33.31
N THR A 171 -14.92 -0.43 -32.42
CA THR A 171 -15.67 0.06 -31.25
C THR A 171 -15.41 -0.76 -29.99
N GLN A 172 -14.79 -0.04 -29.04
CA GLN A 172 -14.63 -0.24 -27.59
C GLN A 172 -13.75 -1.36 -27.07
#